data_AF-A0A0C9M0L1-F1
#
_entry.id   AF-A0A0C9M0L1-F1
#
_cell.length_a   1.000
_cell.length_b   1.000
_cell.length_c   1.000
_cell.angle_alpha   90.00
_cell.angle_beta   90.00
_cell.angle_gamma   90.00
#
_symmetry.space_group_name_H-M   'P 1'
#
loop_
_entity.id
_entity.type
_entity.pdbx_description
1 polymer ?
#
loop_
_entity_poly.entity_id
_entity_poly.type
_entity_poly.pdbx_seq_one_letter_code
_entity_poly.pdbx_strand_id
1 'polypeptide(L)' 'MPIRLNIGAAAKPIPHSAAAQQHGQASVPRLLEHAQRGELTPASLATHRFSLEDGPKGYDMFKHKEDGCLRAVFMP' A
#
# COMPACT_ATOMS: atom_id res chain seq x y z
N MET A 1 5.52 17.40 31.73
CA MET A 1 6.34 16.50 32.58
C MET A 1 6.21 15.08 32.00
N PRO A 2 7.30 14.42 31.59
CA PRO A 2 7.31 13.49 30.47
C PRO A 2 7.04 12.02 30.86
N ILE A 3 6.30 11.31 29.99
CA ILE A 3 6.14 9.86 30.06
C ILE A 3 7.43 9.20 29.57
N ARG A 4 8.08 8.45 30.47
CA ARG A 4 9.27 7.66 30.19
C ARG A 4 8.83 6.26 29.76
N LEU A 5 8.84 5.97 28.46
CA LEU A 5 8.61 4.61 27.95
C LEU A 5 9.96 3.87 27.93
N ASN A 6 10.11 2.90 28.83
CA ASN A 6 11.28 2.04 28.94
C ASN A 6 11.23 0.98 27.81
N ILE A 7 12.03 1.16 26.77
CA ILE A 7 12.24 0.13 25.74
C ILE A 7 13.16 -0.93 26.35
N GLY A 8 12.54 -1.97 26.91
CA GLY A 8 13.23 -3.09 27.54
C GLY A 8 12.59 -4.42 27.15
N ALA A 9 12.53 -4.70 25.84
CA ALA A 9 12.29 -6.06 25.36
C ALA A 9 13.24 -6.30 24.19
N ALA A 10 14.39 -6.90 24.49
CA ALA A 10 15.33 -7.39 23.49
C ALA A 10 14.67 -8.54 22.72
N ALA A 11 13.96 -8.22 21.64
CA ALA A 11 13.53 -9.20 20.66
C ALA A 11 14.78 -9.77 20.00
N LYS A 12 15.07 -11.06 20.23
CA LYS A 12 16.10 -11.77 19.46
C LYS A 12 15.73 -11.65 17.97
N PRO A 13 16.62 -11.18 17.09
CA PRO A 13 16.30 -11.08 15.67
C PRO A 13 16.06 -12.48 15.11
N ILE A 14 14.92 -12.65 14.43
CA ILE A 14 14.58 -13.89 13.72
C ILE A 14 15.46 -13.92 12.47
N PRO A 15 16.33 -14.92 12.26
CA PRO A 15 17.06 -15.03 11.00
C PRO A 15 16.02 -15.15 9.87
N HIS A 16 16.19 -14.35 8.82
CA HIS A 16 15.28 -14.19 7.66
C HIS A 16 14.11 -13.19 7.78
N SER A 17 14.03 -12.34 8.80
CA SER A 17 13.12 -11.18 8.74
C SER A 17 13.79 -10.00 8.01
N ALA A 18 13.63 -9.91 6.69
CA ALA A 18 14.00 -8.72 5.94
C ALA A 18 12.85 -7.69 6.05
N ALA A 19 12.95 -6.78 7.03
CA ALA A 19 12.14 -5.56 7.01
C ALA A 19 12.72 -4.63 5.93
N ALA A 20 12.23 -4.77 4.70
CA ALA A 20 12.69 -3.99 3.56
C ALA A 20 11.69 -2.89 3.23
N GLN A 21 12.13 -1.63 3.28
CA GLN A 21 11.45 -0.55 2.58
C GLN A 21 11.61 -0.81 1.07
N GLN A 22 10.52 -0.77 0.30
CA GLN A 22 10.63 -0.91 -1.15
C GLN A 22 11.39 0.30 -1.71
N HIS A 23 12.56 0.06 -2.32
CA HIS A 23 13.24 1.06 -3.15
C HIS A 23 12.53 1.17 -4.50
N GLY A 24 11.35 1.79 -4.50
CA GLY A 24 10.42 1.78 -5.62
C GLY A 24 11.00 2.36 -6.90
N GLN A 25 11.73 3.47 -6.82
CA GLN A 25 12.23 4.22 -7.99
C GLN A 25 13.05 3.35 -8.96
N ALA A 26 13.93 2.49 -8.44
CA ALA A 26 14.72 1.59 -9.30
C ALA A 26 13.87 0.55 -10.06
N SER A 27 12.70 0.20 -9.52
CA SER A 27 11.82 -0.83 -10.11
C SER A 27 10.79 -0.24 -11.08
N VAL A 28 10.51 1.08 -11.01
CA VAL A 28 9.48 1.73 -11.82
C VAL A 28 9.68 1.54 -13.33
N PRO A 29 10.86 1.81 -13.93
CA PRO A 29 11.03 1.71 -15.37
C PRO A 29 10.70 0.31 -15.91
N ARG A 30 11.21 -0.73 -15.25
CA ARG A 30 10.94 -2.13 -15.59
C ARG A 30 9.46 -2.49 -15.49
N LEU A 31 8.77 -2.04 -14.44
CA LEU A 31 7.34 -2.33 -14.27
C LEU A 31 6.50 -1.66 -15.36
N LEU A 32 6.88 -0.46 -15.78
CA LEU A 32 6.21 0.25 -16.88
C LEU A 32 6.44 -0.45 -18.23
N GLU A 33 7.64 -0.96 -18.51
CA GLU A 33 7.91 -1.76 -19.72
C GLU A 33 7.02 -3.01 -19.80
N HIS A 34 6.91 -3.76 -18.70
CA HIS A 34 6.02 -4.92 -18.63
C HIS A 34 4.53 -4.53 -18.79
N ALA A 35 4.12 -3.40 -18.21
CA ALA A 35 2.75 -2.90 -18.36
C ALA A 35 2.46 -2.50 -19.82
N GLN A 36 3.39 -1.84 -20.50
CA GLN A 36 3.26 -1.47 -21.91
C GLN A 36 3.19 -2.69 -22.83
N ARG A 37 3.91 -3.76 -22.50
CA ARG A 37 3.85 -5.05 -23.21
C ARG A 37 2.58 -5.88 -22.91
N GLY A 38 1.72 -5.41 -22.00
CA GLY A 38 0.51 -6.13 -21.58
C GLY A 38 0.76 -7.31 -20.64
N GLU A 39 2.00 -7.49 -20.16
CA GLU A 39 2.38 -8.57 -19.23
C GLU A 39 1.94 -8.29 -17.79
N LEU A 40 1.70 -7.02 -17.48
CA LEU A 40 1.22 -6.57 -16.18
C LEU A 40 0.03 -5.63 -16.38
N THR A 41 -1.15 -6.05 -15.94
CA THR A 41 -2.36 -5.22 -15.99
C THR A 41 -2.82 -4.85 -14.58
N PRO A 42 -2.51 -3.64 -14.07
CA PRO A 42 -2.87 -3.23 -12.72
C PRO A 42 -4.36 -2.86 -12.58
N ALA A 43 -5.10 -2.78 -13.68
CA ALA A 43 -6.50 -2.37 -13.69
C ALA A 43 -7.41 -3.26 -12.83
N SER A 44 -7.10 -4.56 -12.73
CA SER A 44 -7.85 -5.51 -11.88
C SER A 44 -7.75 -5.21 -10.39
N LEU A 45 -6.75 -4.44 -9.96
CA LEU A 45 -6.58 -4.04 -8.57
C LEU A 45 -7.50 -2.87 -8.21
N ALA A 46 -7.87 -2.03 -9.18
CA ALA A 46 -8.66 -0.82 -8.98
C ALA A 46 -10.17 -1.13 -8.89
N THR A 47 -10.57 -1.82 -7.82
CA THR A 47 -11.95 -2.28 -7.61
C THR A 47 -12.96 -1.16 -7.40
N HIS A 48 -12.54 -0.07 -6.75
CA HIS A 48 -13.44 1.04 -6.40
C HIS A 48 -12.83 2.36 -6.85
N ARG A 49 -13.65 3.17 -7.53
CA ARG A 49 -13.28 4.48 -8.04
C ARG A 49 -14.13 5.55 -7.37
N PHE A 50 -13.47 6.60 -6.89
CA PHE A 50 -14.09 7.71 -6.19
C PHE A 50 -13.63 9.03 -6.81
N SER A 51 -14.45 10.07 -6.68
CA SER A 51 -14.00 11.45 -6.88
C SER A 51 -13.17 11.92 -5.69
N LEU A 52 -12.55 13.09 -5.79
CA LEU A 52 -11.75 13.66 -4.70
C LEU A 52 -12.61 14.05 -3.48
N GLU A 53 -13.84 14.52 -3.70
CA GLU A 53 -14.77 14.82 -2.60
C GLU A 53 -15.18 13.58 -1.80
N ASP A 54 -15.21 12.41 -2.43
CA ASP A 54 -15.50 11.12 -1.80
C ASP A 54 -14.28 10.51 -1.07
N GLY A 55 -13.19 11.26 -0.96
CA GLY A 55 -11.97 10.89 -0.22
C GLY A 55 -12.23 10.12 1.07
N PRO A 56 -12.95 10.70 2.05
CA PRO A 56 -13.22 10.05 3.34
C PRO A 56 -13.88 8.68 3.20
N LYS A 57 -14.88 8.56 2.32
CA LYS A 57 -15.61 7.31 2.07
C LYS A 57 -14.69 6.24 1.46
N GLY A 58 -13.88 6.62 0.48
CA GLY A 58 -12.93 5.70 -0.16
C GLY A 58 -11.87 5.16 0.80
N TYR A 59 -11.39 6.01 1.73
CA TYR A 59 -10.47 5.58 2.78
C TYR A 59 -11.13 4.62 3.78
N ASP A 60 -12.36 4.90 4.19
CA ASP A 60 -13.11 4.08 5.15
C ASP A 60 -13.37 2.67 4.58
N MET A 61 -13.86 2.61 3.35
CA MET A 61 -14.10 1.36 2.63
C MET A 61 -12.81 0.52 2.47
N PHE A 62 -11.69 1.16 2.10
CA PHE A 62 -10.41 0.46 1.99
C PHE A 62 -9.90 -0.06 3.34
N LYS A 63 -10.04 0.74 4.40
CA LYS A 63 -9.62 0.38 5.77
C LYS A 63 -10.43 -0.80 6.32
N HIS A 64 -11.74 -0.79 6.09
CA HIS A 64 -12.67 -1.80 6.59
C HIS A 64 -12.86 -2.98 5.63
N LYS A 65 -12.23 -2.94 4.44
CA LYS A 65 -12.31 -3.97 3.39
C LYS A 65 -13.76 -4.27 2.99
N GLU A 66 -14.57 -3.22 2.93
CA GLU A 66 -15.98 -3.33 2.58
C GLU A 66 -16.13 -3.57 1.08
N ASP A 67 -17.21 -4.27 0.71
CA ASP A 67 -17.58 -4.56 -0.69
C ASP A 67 -16.45 -5.21 -1.53
N GLY A 68 -15.57 -5.96 -0.87
CA GLY A 68 -14.41 -6.56 -1.54
C GLY A 68 -13.41 -5.52 -2.06
N CYS A 69 -13.30 -4.35 -1.42
CA CYS A 69 -12.34 -3.31 -1.83
C CYS A 69 -10.89 -3.79 -1.69
N LEU A 70 -10.25 -4.08 -2.84
CA LEU A 70 -8.82 -4.35 -2.94
C LEU A 70 -8.02 -3.03 -3.00
N ARG A 71 -8.52 -2.06 -3.77
CA ARG A 71 -7.92 -0.72 -3.89
C ARG A 71 -9.00 0.32 -4.17
N ALA A 72 -8.99 1.37 -3.36
CA ALA A 72 -9.66 2.63 -3.68
C ALA A 72 -8.73 3.49 -4.56
N VAL A 73 -9.23 3.94 -5.70
CA VAL A 73 -8.55 4.85 -6.63
C VAL A 73 -9.35 6.14 -6.73
N PHE A 74 -8.68 7.28 -6.60
CA PHE A 74 -9.31 8.59 -6.67
C PHE A 74 -9.00 9.23 -8.03
N MET A 75 -10.05 9.61 -8.75
CA MET A 75 -9.93 10.34 -10.01
C MET A 75 -10.27 11.81 -9.75
N PRO A 76 -9.50 12.75 -10.33
CA PRO A 76 -9.74 14.18 -10.20
C PRO A 76 -11.04 14.61 -10.89
#